data_AF-A0A958KUP7-F1
#
_entry.id   AF-A0A958KUP7-F1
#
_cell.length_a   1.000
_cell.length_b   1.000
_cell.length_c   1.000
_cell.angle_alpha   90.00
_cell.angle_beta   90.00
_cell.angle_gamma   90.00
#
_symmetry.space_group_name_H-M   'P 1'
#
loop_
_entity.id
_entity.type
_entity.pdbx_description
1 polymer ?
#
loop_
_entity_poly.entity_id
_entity_poly.type
_entity_poly.pdbx_seq_one_letter_code
_entity_poly.pdbx_strand_id
1 'polypeptide(L)'
;MLYLFLLAANIFANPHCDLLDKSSIALSVHASNWANAITTRTPEGGPYKYQSLVCNPNCEVVHEEKTILKYEPNHPDANQNGYVNYPMIDKEKEAAAMTSFAQMIRLLSKRCAKTKIDDNASSALIRYKTGKIKFDTFNFDQNNNLRSWVRETKDGMSSIVNL
;
A
#
# COMPACT_ATOMS: atom_id res chain seq x y z
N MET A 1 53.46 11.78 7.81
CA MET A 1 53.03 10.68 6.93
C MET A 1 52.53 9.56 7.83
N LEU A 2 51.31 9.04 7.80
CA LEU A 2 50.16 9.22 6.93
C LEU A 2 48.99 8.60 7.74
N TYR A 3 48.04 9.40 8.23
CA TYR A 3 46.77 8.89 8.76
C TYR A 3 45.87 8.63 7.56
N LEU A 4 45.76 7.38 7.10
CA LEU A 4 44.80 7.01 6.07
C LEU A 4 43.64 6.27 6.72
N PHE A 5 42.51 6.99 6.79
CA PHE A 5 41.20 6.50 7.19
C PHE A 5 40.80 5.24 6.41
N LEU A 6 40.59 4.13 7.11
CA LEU A 6 39.77 3.01 6.62
C LEU A 6 38.39 3.13 7.27
N LEU A 7 37.60 4.10 6.81
CA LEU A 7 36.15 3.97 6.87
C LEU A 7 35.78 3.09 5.68
N ALA A 8 35.67 1.78 5.92
CA ALA A 8 34.97 0.88 5.03
C ALA A 8 33.52 1.37 4.98
N ALA A 9 33.26 2.21 4.00
CA ALA A 9 31.95 2.77 3.79
C ALA A 9 31.02 1.62 3.42
N ASN A 10 29.96 1.43 4.19
CA ASN A 10 28.80 0.62 3.85
C ASN A 10 28.13 1.26 2.61
N ILE A 11 28.72 1.08 1.41
CA ILE A 11 28.37 1.82 0.17
C ILE A 11 27.26 1.16 -0.66
N PHE A 12 26.69 0.02 -0.25
CA PHE A 12 25.69 -0.68 -1.09
C PHE A 12 24.26 -0.71 -0.54
N ALA A 13 23.83 0.30 0.23
CA ALA A 13 22.40 0.56 0.36
C ALA A 13 21.94 1.28 -0.92
N ASN A 14 21.26 0.59 -1.85
CA ASN A 14 20.61 1.25 -2.98
C ASN A 14 19.34 1.96 -2.44
N PRO A 15 19.35 3.30 -2.26
CA PRO A 15 18.25 4.01 -1.61
C PRO A 15 16.94 3.90 -2.39
N HIS A 16 17.00 3.71 -3.71
CA HIS A 16 15.82 3.52 -4.55
C HIS A 16 15.12 2.20 -4.27
N CYS A 17 15.89 1.14 -3.99
CA CYS A 17 15.31 -0.16 -3.67
C CYS A 17 14.67 -0.19 -2.28
N ASP A 18 15.28 0.45 -1.28
CA ASP A 18 14.67 0.59 0.05
C ASP A 18 13.37 1.40 -0.01
N LEU A 19 13.40 2.55 -0.70
CA LEU A 19 12.19 3.35 -0.87
C LEU A 19 11.11 2.62 -1.68
N LEU A 20 11.49 1.81 -2.68
CA LEU A 20 10.56 0.98 -3.45
C LEU A 20 9.84 -0.02 -2.54
N ASP A 21 10.60 -0.71 -1.68
CA ASP A 21 10.07 -1.69 -0.74
C ASP A 21 9.07 -1.01 0.23
N LYS A 22 9.42 0.16 0.77
CA LYS A 22 8.54 0.97 1.64
C LYS A 22 7.27 1.45 0.93
N SER A 23 7.41 1.94 -0.30
CA SER A 23 6.29 2.41 -1.13
C SER A 23 5.31 1.28 -1.44
N SER A 24 5.82 0.08 -1.68
CA SER A 24 5.03 -1.12 -1.93
C SER A 24 4.20 -1.55 -0.72
N ILE A 25 4.75 -1.40 0.50
CA ILE A 25 4.00 -1.62 1.74
C ILE A 25 2.91 -0.56 1.89
N ALA A 26 3.25 0.73 1.73
CA ALA A 26 2.30 1.83 1.86
C ALA A 26 1.13 1.71 0.88
N LEU A 27 1.39 1.35 -0.38
CA LEU A 27 0.34 1.06 -1.38
C LEU A 27 -0.63 -0.03 -0.87
N SER A 28 -0.10 -1.09 -0.26
CA SER A 28 -0.91 -2.20 0.24
C SER A 28 -1.76 -1.80 1.44
N VAL A 29 -1.24 -0.93 2.32
CA VAL A 29 -1.97 -0.34 3.45
C VAL A 29 -3.16 0.48 2.94
N HIS A 30 -2.92 1.42 2.02
CA HIS A 30 -3.97 2.27 1.48
C HIS A 30 -5.04 1.47 0.71
N ALA A 31 -4.62 0.46 -0.07
CA ALA A 31 -5.57 -0.42 -0.73
C ALA A 31 -6.42 -1.24 0.25
N SER A 32 -5.83 -1.73 1.34
CA SER A 32 -6.55 -2.46 2.38
C SER A 32 -7.57 -1.57 3.08
N ASN A 33 -7.20 -0.33 3.40
CA ASN A 33 -8.13 0.67 3.94
C ASN A 33 -9.27 0.96 2.96
N TRP A 34 -8.96 1.27 1.71
CA TRP A 34 -9.95 1.55 0.67
C TRP A 34 -10.97 0.41 0.51
N ALA A 35 -10.49 -0.83 0.44
CA ALA A 35 -11.33 -2.01 0.26
C ALA A 35 -12.25 -2.28 1.46
N ASN A 36 -11.81 -1.95 2.67
CA ASN A 36 -12.52 -2.25 3.91
C ASN A 36 -13.23 -1.04 4.55
N ALA A 37 -13.35 0.08 3.84
CA ALA A 37 -13.92 1.31 4.41
C ALA A 37 -15.36 1.19 4.93
N ILE A 38 -16.11 0.17 4.48
CA ILE A 38 -17.49 -0.09 4.93
C ILE A 38 -17.62 -1.34 5.80
N THR A 39 -16.51 -1.94 6.22
CA THR A 39 -16.50 -3.20 6.97
C THR A 39 -16.81 -2.94 8.44
N THR A 40 -18.04 -3.23 8.85
CA THR A 40 -18.55 -3.06 10.23
C THR A 40 -18.31 -4.26 11.14
N ARG A 41 -17.98 -5.42 10.54
CA ARG A 41 -17.70 -6.67 11.24
C ARG A 41 -16.60 -7.46 10.55
N THR A 42 -15.44 -7.60 11.19
CA THR A 42 -14.36 -8.52 10.77
C THR A 42 -14.56 -9.91 11.39
N PRO A 43 -13.81 -10.95 10.95
CA PRO A 43 -13.84 -12.27 11.59
C PRO A 43 -13.49 -12.25 13.09
N GLU A 44 -12.63 -11.33 13.51
CA GLU A 44 -12.24 -11.11 14.91
C GLU A 44 -13.30 -10.31 15.69
N GLY A 45 -14.30 -9.76 15.00
CA GLY A 45 -15.35 -8.94 15.54
C GLY A 45 -15.07 -7.43 15.46
N GLY A 46 -16.15 -6.65 15.44
CA GLY A 46 -16.09 -5.19 15.34
C GLY A 46 -15.67 -4.67 13.97
N PRO A 47 -15.64 -3.34 13.79
CA PRO A 47 -15.30 -2.72 12.51
C PRO A 47 -13.81 -2.91 12.15
N TYR A 48 -13.52 -2.83 10.86
CA TYR A 48 -12.14 -2.82 10.38
C TYR A 48 -11.34 -1.67 11.02
N LYS A 49 -10.12 -1.96 11.47
CA LYS A 49 -9.22 -0.98 12.07
C LYS A 49 -8.39 -0.30 10.99
N TYR A 50 -8.36 1.03 11.02
CA TYR A 50 -7.56 1.83 10.10
C TYR A 50 -6.09 1.40 10.18
N GLN A 51 -5.46 1.17 9.03
CA GLN A 51 -4.04 0.83 8.98
C GLN A 51 -3.21 2.05 8.59
N SER A 52 -2.09 2.27 9.28
CA SER A 52 -1.07 3.25 8.89
C SER A 52 0.33 2.61 8.90
N LEU A 53 1.25 3.20 8.13
CA LEU A 53 2.63 2.74 8.05
C LEU A 53 3.53 3.68 8.85
N VAL A 54 4.18 3.16 9.89
CA VAL A 54 5.16 3.90 10.70
C VAL A 54 6.54 3.29 10.47
N CYS A 55 7.52 4.11 10.12
CA CYS A 55 8.88 3.65 9.83
C CYS A 55 9.91 4.23 10.80
N ASN A 56 10.49 3.41 11.67
CA ASN A 56 11.58 3.78 12.57
C ASN A 56 12.38 2.59 13.13
N PRO A 57 13.62 2.29 12.66
CA PRO A 57 14.10 2.42 11.28
C PRO A 57 13.41 1.42 10.32
N ASN A 58 12.78 0.39 10.89
CA ASN A 58 11.96 -0.59 10.18
C ASN A 58 10.53 -0.06 10.03
N CYS A 59 9.82 -0.52 9.00
CA CYS A 59 8.42 -0.14 8.80
C CYS A 59 7.48 -1.17 9.39
N GLU A 60 6.51 -0.70 10.15
CA GLU A 60 5.48 -1.50 10.79
C GLU A 60 4.11 -0.95 10.40
N VAL A 61 3.19 -1.85 10.07
CA VAL A 61 1.78 -1.50 9.89
C VAL A 61 1.14 -1.49 11.25
N VAL A 62 0.63 -0.33 11.66
CA VAL A 62 -0.09 -0.15 12.93
C VAL A 62 -1.57 -0.07 12.66
N HIS A 63 -2.38 -0.55 13.60
CA HIS A 63 -3.84 -0.59 13.51
C HIS A 63 -4.45 0.37 14.53
N GLU A 64 -5.33 1.24 14.06
CA GLU A 64 -5.92 2.32 14.84
C GLU A 64 -7.44 2.17 14.92
N GLU A 65 -8.00 2.31 16.13
CA GLU A 65 -9.44 2.28 16.38
C GLU A 65 -10.07 3.65 16.07
N LYS A 66 -10.06 4.01 14.80
CA LYS A 66 -10.70 5.23 14.29
C LYS A 66 -12.03 4.88 13.65
N THR A 67 -13.13 5.23 14.32
CA THR A 67 -14.48 4.95 13.83
C THR A 67 -15.35 6.20 13.77
N ILE A 68 -16.37 6.14 12.92
CA ILE A 68 -17.48 7.09 12.87
C ILE A 68 -18.77 6.35 13.18
N LEU A 69 -19.66 7.00 13.94
CA LEU A 69 -20.99 6.47 14.23
C LEU A 69 -21.98 6.89 13.15
N LYS A 70 -22.78 5.94 12.67
CA LYS A 70 -23.86 6.18 11.73
C LYS A 70 -25.17 5.61 12.25
N TYR A 71 -26.24 6.39 12.20
CA TYR A 71 -27.55 5.94 12.65
C TYR A 71 -28.22 5.05 11.59
N GLU A 72 -28.32 3.75 11.89
CA GLU A 72 -28.90 2.71 11.05
C GLU A 72 -29.60 1.65 11.93
N PRO A 73 -30.80 1.93 12.47
CA PRO A 73 -31.41 1.12 13.53
C PRO A 73 -31.78 -0.32 13.12
N ASN A 74 -31.87 -0.59 11.83
CA ASN A 74 -32.17 -1.94 11.29
C ASN A 74 -30.89 -2.73 10.90
N HIS A 75 -29.71 -2.17 11.12
CA HIS A 75 -28.45 -2.82 10.78
C HIS A 75 -28.13 -3.94 11.79
N PRO A 76 -27.65 -5.12 11.37
CA PRO A 76 -27.33 -6.23 12.29
C PRO A 76 -26.24 -5.88 13.32
N ASP A 77 -25.40 -4.91 12.99
CA ASP A 77 -24.33 -4.41 13.86
C ASP A 77 -24.71 -3.13 14.63
N ALA A 78 -25.98 -2.70 14.56
CA ALA A 78 -26.43 -1.55 15.32
C ALA A 78 -26.42 -1.84 16.82
N ASN A 79 -25.98 -0.86 17.61
CA ASN A 79 -26.12 -0.90 19.06
C ASN A 79 -27.57 -0.64 19.50
N GLN A 80 -27.83 -0.67 20.80
CA GLN A 80 -29.17 -0.46 21.38
C GLN A 80 -29.81 0.89 21.00
N ASN A 81 -29.00 1.89 20.67
CA ASN A 81 -29.46 3.21 20.27
C ASN A 81 -29.60 3.34 18.74
N GLY A 82 -29.42 2.25 17.99
CA GLY A 82 -29.53 2.22 16.53
C GLY A 82 -28.30 2.72 15.78
N TYR A 83 -27.13 2.85 16.42
CA TYR A 83 -25.90 3.32 15.77
C TYR A 83 -24.94 2.18 15.44
N VAL A 84 -24.30 2.29 14.28
CA VAL A 84 -23.27 1.37 13.76
C VAL A 84 -21.92 2.08 13.76
N ASN A 85 -20.86 1.37 14.16
CA ASN A 85 -19.49 1.85 14.01
C ASN A 85 -18.94 1.48 12.64
N TYR A 86 -18.58 2.48 11.85
CA TYR A 86 -17.84 2.30 10.60
C TYR A 86 -16.38 2.73 10.77
N PRO A 87 -15.43 2.12 10.05
CA PRO A 87 -14.08 2.64 9.96
C PRO A 87 -14.07 4.08 9.45
N MET A 88 -13.27 4.96 10.07
CA MET A 88 -13.11 6.34 9.61
C MET A 88 -12.14 6.37 8.42
N ILE A 89 -12.63 5.98 7.24
CA ILE A 89 -11.83 5.89 6.01
C ILE A 89 -12.47 6.72 4.90
N ASP A 90 -11.67 7.61 4.31
CA ASP A 90 -12.03 8.42 3.16
C ASP A 90 -11.51 7.75 1.89
N LYS A 91 -12.40 7.08 1.15
CA LYS A 91 -12.02 6.31 -0.05
C LYS A 91 -11.34 7.15 -1.12
N GLU A 92 -11.70 8.43 -1.25
CA GLU A 92 -11.08 9.31 -2.25
C GLU A 92 -9.62 9.61 -1.87
N LYS A 93 -9.37 9.88 -0.59
CA LYS A 93 -8.00 10.07 -0.09
C LYS A 93 -7.16 8.80 -0.20
N GLU A 94 -7.71 7.64 0.13
CA GLU A 94 -6.98 6.37 0.00
C GLU A 94 -6.63 6.07 -1.47
N ALA A 95 -7.56 6.31 -2.41
CA ALA A 95 -7.31 6.14 -3.84
C ALA A 95 -6.27 7.14 -4.40
N ALA A 96 -6.30 8.40 -3.94
CA ALA A 96 -5.30 9.40 -4.29
C ALA A 96 -3.90 9.04 -3.75
N ALA A 97 -3.83 8.51 -2.52
CA ALA A 97 -2.60 7.99 -1.95
C ALA A 97 -2.08 6.79 -2.75
N MET A 98 -2.93 5.82 -3.10
CA MET A 98 -2.56 4.69 -3.96
C MET A 98 -2.01 5.16 -5.31
N THR A 99 -2.62 6.16 -5.94
CA THR A 99 -2.10 6.77 -7.18
C THR A 99 -0.68 7.29 -6.99
N SER A 100 -0.45 8.04 -5.92
CA SER A 100 0.87 8.62 -5.60
C SER A 100 1.91 7.52 -5.39
N PHE A 101 1.59 6.48 -4.62
CA PHE A 101 2.50 5.35 -4.37
C PHE A 101 2.73 4.51 -5.63
N ALA A 102 1.72 4.28 -6.47
CA ALA A 102 1.88 3.56 -7.73
C ALA A 102 2.82 4.29 -8.69
N GLN A 103 2.71 5.62 -8.81
CA GLN A 103 3.64 6.42 -9.59
C GLN A 103 5.06 6.38 -9.00
N MET A 104 5.19 6.47 -7.68
CA MET A 104 6.50 6.36 -7.02
C MET A 104 7.15 4.99 -7.25
N ILE A 105 6.39 3.90 -7.10
CA ILE A 105 6.83 2.53 -7.39
C ILE A 105 7.28 2.40 -8.85
N ARG A 106 6.50 2.94 -9.80
CA ARG A 106 6.83 2.97 -11.22
C ARG A 106 8.17 3.65 -11.49
N LEU A 107 8.44 4.79 -10.87
CA LEU A 107 9.70 5.53 -11.03
C LEU A 107 10.88 4.81 -10.36
N LEU A 108 10.72 4.35 -9.12
CA LEU A 108 11.78 3.69 -8.36
C LEU A 108 12.18 2.35 -8.98
N SER A 109 11.23 1.64 -9.58
CA SER A 109 11.48 0.37 -10.27
C SER A 109 12.43 0.51 -11.48
N LYS A 110 12.52 1.70 -12.09
CA LYS A 110 13.49 2.00 -13.16
C LYS A 110 14.93 2.11 -12.63
N ARG A 111 15.09 2.40 -11.32
CA ARG A 111 16.39 2.64 -10.66
C ARG A 111 16.78 1.54 -9.67
N CYS A 112 15.91 0.56 -9.44
CA CYS A 112 16.18 -0.55 -8.54
C CYS A 112 16.61 -1.81 -9.31
N ALA A 113 17.78 -2.37 -8.97
CA ALA A 113 18.28 -3.60 -9.60
C ALA A 113 17.44 -4.84 -9.27
N LYS A 114 16.62 -4.79 -8.20
CA LYS A 114 15.70 -5.88 -7.79
C LYS A 114 14.51 -6.04 -8.76
N THR A 115 14.29 -5.10 -9.66
CA THR A 115 13.13 -5.09 -10.55
C THR A 115 13.53 -5.18 -12.03
N LYS A 116 12.57 -5.60 -12.84
CA LYS A 116 12.53 -5.37 -14.29
C LYS A 116 11.17 -4.75 -14.60
N ILE A 117 11.16 -3.60 -15.26
CA ILE A 117 9.93 -2.88 -15.61
C ILE A 117 9.73 -2.89 -17.12
N ASP A 118 8.50 -3.15 -17.54
CA ASP A 118 7.95 -2.89 -18.86
C ASP A 118 6.95 -1.73 -18.72
N ASP A 119 7.25 -0.59 -19.34
CA ASP A 119 6.60 0.69 -19.06
C ASP A 119 6.17 1.37 -20.36
N ASN A 120 4.94 1.89 -20.39
CA ASN A 120 4.42 2.71 -21.48
C ASN A 120 3.61 3.89 -20.93
N ALA A 121 2.94 4.69 -21.77
CA ALA A 121 2.23 5.89 -21.32
C ALA A 121 1.20 5.62 -20.21
N SER A 122 0.41 4.55 -20.34
CA SER A 122 -0.75 4.26 -19.47
C SER A 122 -0.60 3.01 -18.60
N SER A 123 0.48 2.24 -18.72
CA SER A 123 0.69 1.09 -17.84
C SER A 123 2.15 0.79 -17.52
N ALA A 124 2.35 0.13 -16.38
CA ALA A 124 3.64 -0.33 -15.90
C ALA A 124 3.52 -1.74 -15.33
N LEU A 125 4.22 -2.71 -15.94
CA LEU A 125 4.41 -4.07 -15.43
C LEU A 125 5.78 -4.17 -14.78
N ILE A 126 5.81 -4.39 -13.46
CA ILE A 126 7.04 -4.50 -12.67
C ILE A 126 7.17 -5.93 -12.18
N ARG A 127 8.24 -6.61 -12.59
CA ARG A 127 8.61 -7.94 -12.12
C ARG A 127 9.69 -7.84 -11.05
N TYR A 128 9.46 -8.44 -9.89
CA TYR A 128 10.38 -8.42 -8.77
C TYR A 128 11.21 -9.70 -8.73
N LYS A 129 12.54 -9.56 -8.66
CA LYS A 129 13.48 -10.68 -8.60
C LYS A 129 13.49 -11.30 -7.20
N THR A 130 13.43 -10.47 -6.17
CA THR A 130 13.52 -10.85 -4.74
C THR A 130 12.22 -10.53 -3.99
N GLY A 131 12.06 -11.05 -2.78
CA GLY A 131 10.87 -10.80 -1.96
C GLY A 131 9.68 -11.71 -2.31
N LYS A 132 8.52 -11.44 -1.70
CA LYS A 132 7.28 -12.23 -1.83
C LYS A 132 6.46 -11.88 -3.06
N ILE A 133 6.54 -10.64 -3.54
CA ILE A 133 5.81 -10.18 -4.71
C ILE A 133 6.50 -10.76 -5.96
N LYS A 134 5.71 -11.27 -6.89
CA LYS A 134 6.16 -11.74 -8.20
C LYS A 134 6.11 -10.61 -9.21
N PHE A 135 4.96 -9.95 -9.33
CA PHE A 135 4.81 -8.75 -10.14
C PHE A 135 3.69 -7.83 -9.65
N ASP A 136 3.79 -6.57 -10.05
CA ASP A 136 2.70 -5.60 -10.03
C ASP A 136 2.42 -5.12 -11.46
N THR A 137 1.15 -4.97 -11.81
CA THR A 137 0.69 -4.28 -13.02
C THR A 137 -0.15 -3.08 -12.60
N PHE A 138 0.28 -1.89 -13.00
CA PHE A 138 -0.44 -0.65 -12.78
C PHE A 138 -1.01 -0.13 -14.10
N ASN A 139 -2.28 0.28 -14.11
CA ASN A 139 -2.91 0.96 -15.24
C ASN A 139 -3.37 2.35 -14.80
N PHE A 140 -3.07 3.35 -15.62
CA PHE A 140 -3.32 4.75 -15.36
C PHE A 140 -4.22 5.37 -16.43
N ASP A 141 -4.98 6.40 -16.06
CA ASP A 141 -5.70 7.24 -17.01
C ASP A 141 -4.78 8.29 -17.66
N GLN A 142 -5.35 9.10 -18.55
CA GLN A 142 -4.65 10.19 -19.25
C GLN A 142 -4.08 11.27 -18.31
N ASN A 143 -4.57 11.37 -17.08
CA ASN A 143 -4.12 12.31 -16.05
C ASN A 143 -3.13 11.65 -15.06
N ASN A 144 -2.67 10.43 -15.36
CA ASN A 144 -1.83 9.59 -14.50
C ASN A 144 -2.49 9.13 -13.19
N ASN A 145 -3.82 9.19 -13.07
CA ASN A 145 -4.49 8.58 -11.93
C ASN A 145 -4.52 7.06 -12.08
N LEU A 146 -4.30 6.35 -10.97
CA LEU A 146 -4.39 4.89 -10.97
C LEU A 146 -5.84 4.46 -11.23
N ARG A 147 -6.05 3.59 -12.22
CA ARG A 147 -7.35 3.00 -12.57
C ARG A 147 -7.47 1.56 -12.12
N SER A 148 -6.39 0.80 -12.24
CA SER A 148 -6.36 -0.53 -11.68
C SER A 148 -4.94 -0.95 -11.31
N TRP A 149 -4.88 -1.83 -10.33
CA TRP A 149 -3.65 -2.45 -9.87
C TRP A 149 -3.87 -3.94 -9.66
N VAL A 150 -2.99 -4.73 -10.25
CA VAL A 150 -2.91 -6.18 -10.04
C VAL A 150 -1.58 -6.51 -9.40
N ARG A 151 -1.61 -7.27 -8.31
CA ARG A 151 -0.42 -7.86 -7.69
C ARG A 151 -0.54 -9.37 -7.72
N GLU A 152 0.51 -10.05 -8.16
CA GLU A 152 0.68 -11.49 -7.95
C GLU A 152 1.88 -11.73 -7.05
N THR A 153 1.72 -12.64 -6.11
CA THR A 153 2.76 -13.09 -5.18
C THR A 153 3.38 -14.40 -5.66
N LYS A 154 4.58 -14.74 -5.16
CA LYS A 154 5.32 -15.93 -5.63
C LYS A 154 4.66 -17.26 -5.25
N ASP A 155 3.83 -17.25 -4.22
CA ASP A 155 2.95 -18.34 -3.80
C ASP A 155 1.61 -18.37 -4.58
N GLY A 156 1.42 -17.46 -5.54
CA GLY A 156 0.30 -17.49 -6.48
C GLY A 156 -0.95 -16.75 -6.00
N MET A 157 -0.91 -16.03 -4.88
CA MET A 157 -2.02 -15.19 -4.47
C MET A 157 -2.07 -13.91 -5.30
N SER A 158 -3.28 -13.51 -5.69
CA SER A 158 -3.53 -12.33 -6.51
C SER A 158 -4.42 -11.33 -5.80
N SER A 159 -4.03 -10.06 -5.84
CA SER A 159 -4.85 -8.92 -5.42
C SER A 159 -5.18 -8.07 -6.64
N ILE A 160 -6.45 -7.69 -6.77
CA ILE A 160 -6.93 -6.83 -7.86
C ILE A 160 -7.69 -5.68 -7.23
N VAL A 161 -7.31 -4.46 -7.58
CA VAL A 161 -7.99 -3.22 -7.17
C VAL A 161 -8.41 -2.47 -8.42
N ASN A 162 -9.67 -2.06 -8.48
CA ASN A 162 -10.25 -1.26 -9.56
C ASN A 162 -10.83 0.03 -8.95
N LEU A 163 -10.38 1.18 -9.45
CA LEU A 163 -10.76 2.52 -9.02
C LEU A 163 -11.64 3.21 -10.08
#